data_AF-A0A662D8P8-F1
#
_entry.id   AF-A0A662D8P8-F1
#
_cell.length_a   1.000
_cell.length_b   1.000
_cell.length_c   1.000
_cell.angle_alpha   90.00
_cell.angle_beta   90.00
_cell.angle_gamma   90.00
#
_symmetry.space_group_name_H-M   'P 1'
#
loop_
_entity.id
_entity.type
_entity.pdbx_description
1 polymer ?
#
loop_
_entity_poly.entity_id
_entity_poly.type
_entity_poly.pdbx_seq_one_letter_code
_entity_poly.pdbx_strand_id
1 'polypeptide(L)'
;MPKKGKLDRVSLRWNGKVDEESIKKVDKIIKDNNIQIVDLKFNDLPGLWQHFSIPVSELTEIDDPLTSIWIEGVGFDGSSIRGFQKIQESDMILIPDPTTATVDPACEIPTLSIICDIYDPITRKPYTRDPRYIAKKAADYLRKTGIADKSFWGP
;
A
#
# COMPACT_ATOMS: atom_id res chain seq x y z
N MET A 1 30.85 -8.37 24.51
CA MET A 1 30.96 -7.52 23.30
C MET A 1 29.84 -7.91 22.35
N PRO A 2 28.85 -7.03 22.07
CA PRO A 2 27.73 -7.40 21.21
C PRO A 2 28.19 -7.42 19.75
N LYS A 3 27.88 -8.51 19.05
CA LYS A 3 28.12 -8.65 17.61
C LYS A 3 27.27 -7.61 16.89
N LYS A 4 27.91 -6.68 16.15
CA LYS A 4 27.24 -5.77 15.22
C LYS A 4 26.50 -6.62 14.18
N GLY A 5 25.18 -6.73 14.32
CA GLY A 5 24.31 -7.43 13.40
C GLY A 5 24.32 -6.74 12.03
N LYS A 6 24.39 -7.55 10.97
CA LYS A 6 23.98 -7.14 9.63
C LYS A 6 22.54 -6.62 9.76
N LEU A 7 22.32 -5.33 9.51
CA LEU A 7 20.98 -4.87 9.18
C LEU A 7 20.62 -5.55 7.86
N ASP A 8 19.68 -6.49 7.90
CA ASP A 8 19.19 -7.17 6.71
C ASP A 8 18.68 -6.14 5.71
N ARG A 9 19.11 -6.24 4.45
CA ARG A 9 18.63 -5.37 3.35
C ARG A 9 17.09 -5.36 3.23
N VAL A 10 16.46 -6.41 3.75
CA VAL A 10 15.02 -6.56 3.94
C VAL A 10 14.50 -5.45 4.87
N SER A 11 15.01 -5.32 6.10
CA SER A 11 14.58 -4.29 7.06
C SER A 11 14.69 -2.83 6.58
N LEU A 12 15.55 -2.55 5.60
CA LEU A 12 15.72 -1.22 4.98
C LEU A 12 14.67 -0.89 3.92
N ARG A 13 14.05 -1.90 3.27
CA ARG A 13 12.98 -1.70 2.28
C ARG A 13 11.59 -1.65 2.91
N TRP A 14 11.46 -2.16 4.13
CA TRP A 14 10.20 -2.27 4.82
C TRP A 14 9.99 -0.91 5.48
N ASN A 15 9.12 -0.08 4.90
CA ASN A 15 8.81 1.29 5.35
C ASN A 15 8.06 1.30 6.70
N GLY A 16 8.33 0.32 7.57
CA GLY A 16 7.68 0.07 8.85
C GLY A 16 6.25 -0.48 8.78
N LYS A 17 5.67 -0.71 7.58
CA LYS A 17 4.24 -1.02 7.41
C LYS A 17 3.89 -2.32 6.71
N VAL A 18 4.61 -2.64 5.64
CA VAL A 18 4.68 -4.02 5.19
C VAL A 18 5.56 -4.70 6.25
N ASP A 19 5.09 -5.75 6.92
CA ASP A 19 5.80 -6.70 7.82
C ASP A 19 5.44 -8.18 7.45
N GLU A 20 6.37 -9.13 7.63
CA GLU A 20 6.19 -10.52 7.15
C GLU A 20 4.97 -11.17 7.79
N GLU A 21 4.66 -10.79 9.03
CA GLU A 21 3.47 -11.23 9.76
C GLU A 21 2.19 -10.73 9.08
N SER A 22 2.17 -9.46 8.65
CA SER A 22 1.05 -8.87 7.91
C SER A 22 0.83 -9.56 6.56
N ILE A 23 1.88 -9.90 5.81
CA ILE A 23 1.74 -10.65 4.55
C ILE A 23 1.16 -12.04 4.80
N LYS A 24 1.68 -12.77 5.81
CA LYS A 24 1.15 -14.09 6.19
C LYS A 24 -0.32 -14.04 6.60
N LYS A 25 -0.77 -12.95 7.23
CA LYS A 25 -2.20 -12.74 7.54
C LYS A 25 -3.02 -12.61 6.26
N VAL A 26 -2.52 -11.88 5.25
CA VAL A 26 -3.18 -11.80 3.94
C VAL A 26 -3.26 -13.17 3.28
N ASP A 27 -2.18 -13.94 3.24
CA ASP A 27 -2.17 -15.30 2.67
C ASP A 27 -3.20 -16.21 3.33
N LYS A 28 -3.35 -16.08 4.65
CA LYS A 28 -4.36 -16.81 5.40
C LYS A 28 -5.78 -16.39 4.98
N ILE A 29 -6.05 -15.08 4.88
CA ILE A 29 -7.35 -14.57 4.42
C ILE A 29 -7.67 -15.10 3.02
N ILE A 30 -6.70 -15.08 2.11
CA ILE A 30 -6.84 -15.57 0.74
C ILE A 30 -7.27 -17.03 0.72
N LYS A 31 -6.57 -17.89 1.48
CA LYS A 31 -6.84 -19.32 1.55
C LYS A 31 -8.17 -19.63 2.22
N ASP A 32 -8.44 -19.01 3.37
CA ASP A 32 -9.64 -19.26 4.17
C ASP A 32 -10.92 -18.85 3.44
N ASN A 33 -10.85 -17.87 2.54
CA ASN A 33 -12.01 -17.33 1.81
C ASN A 33 -12.01 -17.68 0.31
N ASN A 34 -11.07 -18.51 -0.16
CA ASN A 34 -10.92 -18.87 -1.57
C ASN A 34 -10.94 -17.65 -2.50
N ILE A 35 -10.18 -16.61 -2.14
CA ILE A 35 -10.09 -15.37 -2.89
C ILE A 35 -9.55 -15.64 -4.29
N GLN A 36 -10.19 -15.07 -5.31
CA GLN A 36 -9.78 -15.19 -6.71
C GLN A 36 -9.29 -13.86 -7.30
N ILE A 37 -9.79 -12.74 -6.76
CA ILE A 37 -9.50 -11.39 -7.25
C ILE A 37 -8.98 -10.53 -6.10
N VAL A 38 -8.03 -9.65 -6.41
CA VAL A 38 -7.56 -8.61 -5.49
C VAL A 38 -7.94 -7.26 -6.09
N ASP A 39 -8.68 -6.47 -5.32
CA ASP A 39 -9.10 -5.12 -5.69
C ASP A 39 -8.24 -4.08 -4.98
N LEU A 40 -7.38 -3.41 -5.76
CA LEU A 40 -6.42 -2.43 -5.29
C LEU A 40 -7.06 -1.04 -5.31
N LYS A 41 -7.20 -0.42 -4.14
CA LYS A 41 -7.93 0.83 -3.95
C LYS A 41 -7.01 1.97 -3.51
N PHE A 42 -7.24 3.17 -4.05
CA PHE A 42 -6.56 4.40 -3.64
C PHE A 42 -7.50 5.61 -3.78
N ASN A 43 -7.07 6.79 -3.34
CA ASN A 43 -7.88 8.01 -3.45
C ASN A 43 -7.24 9.00 -4.42
N ASP A 44 -8.06 9.62 -5.26
CA ASP A 44 -7.66 10.85 -5.94
C ASP A 44 -7.61 12.03 -4.95
N LEU A 45 -6.99 13.14 -5.32
CA LEU A 45 -6.80 14.27 -4.40
C LEU A 45 -8.14 14.84 -3.85
N PRO A 46 -9.21 14.98 -4.66
CA PRO A 46 -10.54 15.32 -4.16
C PRO A 46 -11.17 14.31 -3.18
N GLY A 47 -10.70 13.07 -3.13
CA GLY A 47 -11.16 12.03 -2.21
C GLY A 47 -12.04 10.94 -2.83
N LEU A 48 -12.19 10.90 -4.16
CA LEU A 48 -12.87 9.81 -4.84
C LEU A 48 -12.02 8.54 -4.77
N TRP A 49 -12.65 7.43 -4.40
CA TRP A 49 -12.04 6.12 -4.48
C TRP A 49 -11.83 5.73 -5.96
N GLN A 50 -10.59 5.39 -6.27
CA GLN A 50 -10.14 4.81 -7.52
C GLN A 50 -9.69 3.37 -7.23
N HIS A 51 -9.91 2.46 -8.18
CA HIS A 51 -9.49 1.09 -8.00
C HIS A 51 -9.37 0.34 -9.32
N PHE A 52 -8.62 -0.75 -9.29
CA PHE A 52 -8.62 -1.76 -10.34
C PHE A 52 -8.35 -3.13 -9.72
N SER A 53 -8.72 -4.17 -10.45
CA SER A 53 -8.63 -5.54 -9.97
C SER A 53 -7.56 -6.32 -10.72
N ILE A 54 -6.87 -7.19 -9.99
CA ILE A 54 -5.89 -8.14 -10.52
C ILE A 54 -6.27 -9.58 -10.08
N PRO A 55 -5.88 -10.61 -10.83
CA PRO A 55 -5.96 -11.99 -10.34
C PRO A 55 -5.18 -12.15 -9.04
N VAL A 56 -5.68 -12.97 -8.10
CA VAL A 56 -4.98 -13.26 -6.84
C VAL A 56 -3.58 -13.82 -7.07
N SER A 57 -3.37 -14.50 -8.20
CA SER A 57 -2.09 -15.06 -8.59
C SER A 57 -1.01 -13.98 -8.71
N GLU A 58 -1.32 -12.78 -9.22
CA GLU A 58 -0.36 -11.67 -9.29
C GLU A 58 0.09 -11.18 -7.90
N LEU A 59 -0.73 -11.39 -6.87
CA LEU A 59 -0.38 -11.10 -5.49
C LEU A 59 0.51 -12.19 -4.87
N THR A 60 0.34 -13.45 -5.27
CA THR A 60 0.92 -14.63 -4.61
C THR A 60 2.06 -15.32 -5.37
N GLU A 61 2.21 -15.15 -6.69
CA GLU A 61 3.09 -15.94 -7.56
C GLU A 61 4.59 -15.55 -7.52
N ILE A 62 5.03 -14.73 -6.56
CA ILE A 62 6.41 -14.26 -6.53
C ILE A 62 7.17 -14.88 -5.35
N ASP A 63 8.05 -15.84 -5.68
CA ASP A 63 8.84 -16.62 -4.72
C ASP A 63 9.80 -15.78 -3.85
N ASP A 64 10.22 -14.61 -4.33
CA ASP A 64 11.05 -13.68 -3.58
C ASP A 64 10.21 -12.51 -3.03
N PRO A 65 10.06 -12.39 -1.69
CA PRO A 65 9.40 -11.25 -1.07
C PRO A 65 9.95 -9.89 -1.55
N LEU A 66 11.23 -9.81 -1.92
CA LEU A 66 11.90 -8.60 -2.39
C LEU A 66 11.51 -8.18 -3.81
N THR A 67 10.99 -9.09 -4.62
CA THR A 67 10.48 -8.79 -5.97
C THR A 67 8.95 -8.84 -6.04
N SER A 68 8.29 -9.12 -4.91
CA SER A 68 6.84 -9.18 -4.83
C SER A 68 6.18 -7.80 -5.02
N ILE A 69 4.90 -7.81 -5.40
CA ILE A 69 4.02 -6.64 -5.46
C ILE A 69 4.01 -5.81 -4.17
N TRP A 70 4.27 -6.43 -3.02
CA TRP A 70 4.35 -5.77 -1.72
C TRP A 70 5.51 -4.75 -1.63
N ILE A 71 6.52 -4.90 -2.49
CA ILE A 71 7.71 -4.04 -2.53
C ILE A 71 7.79 -3.32 -3.87
N GLU A 72 7.71 -4.02 -4.99
CA GLU A 72 7.81 -3.39 -6.31
C GLU A 72 6.58 -2.56 -6.65
N GLY A 73 5.40 -2.98 -6.18
CA GLY A 73 4.13 -2.34 -6.48
C GLY A 73 3.60 -2.68 -7.87
N VAL A 74 2.46 -2.09 -8.21
CA VAL A 74 1.81 -2.21 -9.52
C VAL A 74 1.84 -0.87 -10.23
N GLY A 75 2.34 -0.85 -11.46
CA GLY A 75 2.30 0.34 -12.29
C GLY A 75 0.88 0.73 -12.70
N PHE A 76 0.57 2.02 -12.71
CA PHE A 76 -0.69 2.56 -13.22
C PHE A 76 -0.50 3.94 -13.85
N ASP A 77 -1.42 4.32 -14.73
CA ASP A 77 -1.44 5.63 -15.37
C ASP A 77 -2.20 6.66 -14.50
N GLY A 78 -1.44 7.54 -13.85
CA GLY A 78 -1.89 8.67 -13.07
C GLY A 78 -2.40 9.86 -13.88
N SER A 79 -2.22 9.89 -15.21
CA SER A 79 -2.64 11.02 -16.06
C SER A 79 -4.16 11.23 -16.07
N SER A 80 -4.91 10.14 -15.86
CA SER A 80 -6.37 10.15 -15.79
C SER A 80 -6.92 10.49 -14.40
N ILE A 81 -6.05 10.72 -13.41
CA ILE A 81 -6.44 10.94 -12.01
C ILE A 81 -6.48 12.44 -11.68
N ARG A 82 -7.60 12.88 -11.12
CA ARG A 82 -7.82 14.30 -10.80
C ARG A 82 -6.89 14.77 -9.69
N GLY A 83 -6.26 15.92 -9.92
CA GLY A 83 -5.31 16.53 -8.99
C GLY A 83 -3.89 15.96 -9.08
N PHE A 84 -3.66 14.93 -9.91
CA PHE A 84 -2.32 14.41 -10.18
C PHE A 84 -1.67 15.22 -11.32
N GLN A 85 -0.37 15.02 -11.55
CA GLN A 85 0.38 15.81 -12.53
C GLN A 85 -0.02 15.42 -13.97
N LYS A 86 -0.34 16.42 -14.81
CA LYS A 86 -0.90 16.20 -16.15
C LYS A 86 0.13 15.85 -17.25
N ILE A 87 1.42 16.15 -17.09
CA ILE A 87 2.30 16.34 -18.26
C ILE A 87 3.68 15.65 -18.18
N GLN A 88 4.22 15.24 -17.03
CA GLN A 88 5.57 14.62 -16.98
C GLN A 88 5.80 13.43 -16.03
N GLU A 89 4.79 12.95 -15.30
CA GLU A 89 4.92 11.80 -14.38
C GLU A 89 3.59 11.01 -14.38
N SER A 90 3.16 10.55 -15.57
CA SER A 90 1.93 9.76 -15.70
C SER A 90 2.08 8.38 -15.08
N ASP A 91 3.22 7.74 -15.29
CA ASP A 91 3.46 6.42 -14.72
C ASP A 91 3.72 6.55 -13.22
N MET A 92 2.88 5.88 -12.43
CA MET A 92 3.01 5.82 -10.99
C MET A 92 2.90 4.38 -10.53
N ILE A 93 3.31 4.12 -9.28
CA ILE A 93 3.24 2.79 -8.69
C ILE A 93 2.33 2.79 -7.47
N LEU A 94 1.48 1.79 -7.38
CA LEU A 94 0.70 1.47 -6.19
C LEU A 94 1.43 0.42 -5.37
N ILE A 95 1.67 0.70 -4.10
CA ILE A 95 2.19 -0.28 -3.16
C ILE A 95 1.05 -0.68 -2.21
N PRO A 96 0.59 -1.95 -2.23
CA PRO A 96 -0.48 -2.41 -1.36
C PRO A 96 -0.08 -2.39 0.12
N ASP A 97 -0.98 -1.94 0.99
CA ASP A 97 -0.80 -1.98 2.45
C ASP A 97 -1.48 -3.22 3.03
N PRO A 98 -0.74 -4.29 3.39
CA PRO A 98 -1.32 -5.57 3.81
C PRO A 98 -2.17 -5.46 5.08
N THR A 99 -1.94 -4.42 5.90
CA THR A 99 -2.71 -4.18 7.13
C THR A 99 -4.16 -3.75 6.87
N THR A 100 -4.47 -3.38 5.61
CA THR A 100 -5.80 -2.91 5.19
C THR A 100 -6.62 -3.97 4.45
N ALA A 101 -6.06 -5.16 4.27
CA ALA A 101 -6.70 -6.23 3.52
C ALA A 101 -8.01 -6.68 4.18
N THR A 102 -9.10 -6.66 3.42
CA THR A 102 -10.43 -7.11 3.86
C THR A 102 -11.15 -7.82 2.73
N VAL A 103 -11.92 -8.86 3.04
CA VAL A 103 -12.81 -9.49 2.05
C VAL A 103 -13.92 -8.51 1.70
N ASP A 104 -14.18 -8.32 0.41
CA ASP A 104 -15.30 -7.51 -0.06
C ASP A 104 -16.59 -8.34 0.02
N PRO A 105 -17.58 -7.96 0.86
CA PRO A 105 -18.78 -8.74 1.07
C PRO A 105 -19.80 -8.61 -0.07
N ALA A 106 -19.61 -7.68 -1.00
CA ALA A 106 -20.57 -7.38 -2.05
C ALA A 106 -20.23 -8.07 -3.40
N CYS A 107 -19.01 -8.55 -3.57
CA CYS A 107 -18.56 -9.18 -4.81
C CYS A 107 -19.05 -10.64 -4.89
N GLU A 108 -19.65 -11.02 -6.03
CA GLU A 108 -20.02 -12.41 -6.31
C GLU A 108 -18.81 -13.33 -6.42
N ILE A 109 -17.75 -12.84 -7.08
CA ILE A 109 -16.44 -13.51 -7.11
C ILE A 109 -15.70 -13.13 -5.82
N PRO A 110 -15.21 -14.10 -5.02
CA PRO A 110 -14.47 -13.83 -3.79
C PRO A 110 -13.30 -12.87 -4.04
N THR A 111 -13.41 -11.66 -3.48
CA THR A 111 -12.53 -10.54 -3.78
C THR A 111 -11.94 -9.97 -2.51
N LEU A 112 -10.62 -9.76 -2.52
CA LEU A 112 -9.88 -9.14 -1.43
C LEU A 112 -9.63 -7.67 -1.76
N SER A 113 -10.19 -6.76 -0.96
CA SER A 113 -9.94 -5.33 -1.07
C SER A 113 -8.70 -4.94 -0.27
N ILE A 114 -7.78 -4.20 -0.90
CA ILE A 114 -6.56 -3.69 -0.26
C ILE A 114 -6.38 -2.21 -0.61
N ILE A 115 -6.06 -1.37 0.38
CA ILE A 115 -5.73 0.03 0.16
C ILE A 115 -4.24 0.15 -0.21
N CYS A 116 -3.95 0.95 -1.22
CA CYS A 116 -2.60 1.22 -1.70
C CYS A 116 -2.14 2.62 -1.35
N ASP A 117 -0.82 2.75 -1.18
CA ASP A 117 -0.12 4.02 -1.20
C ASP A 117 0.45 4.28 -2.60
N ILE A 118 0.55 5.56 -2.99
CA ILE A 118 1.09 5.93 -4.31
C ILE A 118 2.55 6.37 -4.16
N TYR A 119 3.41 5.89 -5.04
CA TYR A 119 4.82 6.24 -5.10
C TYR A 119 5.24 6.66 -6.50
N ASP A 120 6.28 7.46 -6.55
CA ASP A 120 7.00 7.79 -7.78
C ASP A 120 7.85 6.59 -8.23
N PRO A 121 7.77 6.17 -9.50
CA PRO A 121 8.40 4.94 -9.97
C PRO A 121 9.94 5.03 -10.01
N ILE A 122 10.50 6.23 -10.21
CA ILE A 122 11.94 6.44 -10.39
C ILE A 122 12.62 6.64 -9.04
N THR A 123 12.13 7.60 -8.27
CA THR A 123 12.70 8.01 -6.98
C THR A 123 12.25 7.12 -5.83
N ARG A 124 11.19 6.32 -6.02
CA ARG A 124 10.58 5.45 -5.00
C ARG A 124 10.17 6.22 -3.75
N LYS A 125 9.87 7.51 -3.89
CA LYS A 125 9.38 8.36 -2.81
C LYS A 125 7.85 8.36 -2.79
N PRO A 126 7.21 8.47 -1.61
CA PRO A 126 5.76 8.58 -1.53
C PRO A 126 5.27 9.82 -2.28
N TYR A 127 4.20 9.66 -3.03
CA TYR A 127 3.64 10.72 -3.87
C TYR A 127 3.03 11.82 -3.01
N THR A 128 3.48 13.06 -3.19
CA THR A 128 3.18 14.14 -2.25
C THR A 128 1.71 14.58 -2.25
N ARG A 129 0.95 14.23 -3.29
CA ARG A 129 -0.48 14.54 -3.47
C ARG A 129 -1.40 13.36 -3.20
N ASP A 130 -0.87 12.22 -2.75
CA ASP A 130 -1.69 11.13 -2.21
C ASP A 130 -2.33 11.59 -0.88
N PRO A 131 -3.67 11.66 -0.78
CA PRO A 131 -4.36 12.03 0.46
C PRO A 131 -3.97 11.15 1.64
N ARG A 132 -3.76 9.85 1.41
CA ARG A 132 -3.37 8.90 2.45
C ARG A 132 -1.98 9.21 2.97
N TYR A 133 -1.03 9.55 2.09
CA TYR A 133 0.29 10.03 2.50
C TYR A 133 0.25 11.38 3.22
N ILE A 134 -0.63 12.31 2.81
CA ILE A 134 -0.83 13.58 3.51
C ILE A 134 -1.32 13.34 4.94
N ALA A 135 -2.30 12.46 5.15
CA ALA A 135 -2.78 12.09 6.48
C ALA A 135 -1.67 11.47 7.35
N LYS A 136 -0.83 10.60 6.78
CA LYS A 136 0.35 10.03 7.47
C LYS A 136 1.33 11.12 7.91
N LYS A 137 1.67 12.06 7.03
CA LYS A 137 2.54 13.20 7.37
C LYS A 137 1.97 14.04 8.51
N ALA A 138 0.65 14.28 8.51
CA ALA A 138 0.00 15.03 9.59
C ALA A 138 0.08 14.29 10.94
N ALA A 139 -0.17 12.98 10.95
CA ALA A 139 -0.02 12.16 12.15
C ALA A 139 1.43 12.11 12.65
N ASP A 140 2.39 11.99 11.75
CA ASP A 140 3.82 12.01 12.08
C ASP A 140 4.26 13.38 12.60
N TYR A 141 3.74 14.46 12.03
CA TYR A 141 3.99 15.82 12.49
C TYR A 141 3.49 16.02 13.92
N LEU A 142 2.27 15.58 14.23
CA LEU A 142 1.72 15.63 15.60
C LEU A 142 2.68 14.98 16.61
N ARG A 143 3.16 13.77 16.32
CA ARG A 143 4.13 13.07 17.20
C ARG A 143 5.43 13.86 17.35
N LYS A 144 5.96 14.44 16.27
CA LYS A 144 7.18 15.26 16.30
C LYS A 144 7.05 16.55 17.10
N THR A 145 5.85 17.11 17.22
CA THR A 145 5.63 18.30 18.07
C THR A 145 5.78 17.99 19.56
N GLY A 146 5.69 16.72 19.97
CA GLY A 146 5.69 16.31 21.38
C GLY A 146 4.40 16.63 22.13
N ILE A 147 3.37 17.15 21.45
CA ILE A 147 2.09 17.52 22.07
C ILE A 147 1.23 16.28 22.36
N ALA A 148 1.19 15.32 21.42
CA ALA A 148 0.42 14.09 21.57
C ALA A 148 0.96 12.96 20.68
N ASP A 149 0.66 11.71 21.07
CA ASP A 149 1.06 10.53 20.31
C ASP A 149 0.01 10.08 19.27
N LYS A 150 -1.28 10.32 19.57
CA LYS A 150 -2.42 9.85 18.79
C LYS A 150 -3.50 10.92 18.72
N SER A 151 -4.24 10.92 17.61
CA SER A 151 -5.42 11.75 17.39
C SER A 151 -6.54 10.83 16.89
N PHE A 152 -7.66 10.80 17.62
CA PHE A 152 -8.83 10.01 17.27
C PHE A 152 -9.86 10.90 16.58
N TRP A 153 -10.42 10.43 15.46
CA TRP A 153 -11.39 11.15 14.66
C TRP A 153 -12.68 10.31 14.59
N GLY A 154 -13.79 10.88 15.04
CA GLY A 154 -15.12 10.31 14.86
C GLY A 154 -15.82 10.94 13.65
N PRO A 155 -16.71 10.20 12.97
CA PRO A 155 -17.60 10.77 11.96
C PRO A 155 -18.60 11.78 12.54
#